data_AF-A0A4R5VSN6-F1
#
_entry.id   AF-A0A4R5VSN6-F1
#
_cell.length_a   1.000
_cell.length_b   1.000
_cell.length_c   1.000
_cell.angle_alpha   90.00
_cell.angle_beta   90.00
_cell.angle_gamma   90.00
#
_symmetry.space_group_name_H-M   'P 1'
#
loop_
_entity.id
_entity.type
_entity.pdbx_description
1 polymer ?
#
loop_
_entity_poly.entity_id
_entity_poly.type
_entity_poly.pdbx_seq_one_letter_code
_entity_poly.pdbx_strand_id
1 'polypeptide(L)'
;MSERKLRYKKNLLWGTFCLIGILYVLLFIGYQFLINLYHSSLSLISISAILLPFAFLILFQWVLWTHNYFRNKGKGKVKSAFVVITTLGVIPPLFCLVKLGLNEYKYNFTVENWIKSPTERVYIVDDLLNDYELIGMTKDQVNTLLGKPTTADYFKDDNNIVYYLGNERGLISIDSEWLVIWFNSSGKVVKYKVLKD
;
A
#
# COMPACT_ATOMS: atom_id res chain seq x y z
N MET A 1 -33.50 -29.11 26.19
CA MET A 1 -32.14 -28.53 26.38
C MET A 1 -32.19 -27.58 27.58
N SER A 2 -31.33 -27.73 28.59
CA SER A 2 -31.41 -26.90 29.81
C SER A 2 -31.02 -25.44 29.55
N GLU A 3 -31.64 -24.48 30.24
CA GLU A 3 -31.39 -23.04 30.08
C GLU A 3 -29.92 -22.65 30.25
N ARG A 4 -29.19 -23.37 31.14
CA ARG A 4 -27.74 -23.21 31.33
C ARG A 4 -26.94 -23.49 30.05
N LYS A 5 -27.29 -24.55 29.31
CA LYS A 5 -26.61 -24.89 28.03
C LYS A 5 -26.87 -23.83 26.96
N LEU A 6 -28.08 -23.25 26.92
CA LEU A 6 -28.42 -22.18 25.97
C LEU A 6 -27.65 -20.88 26.29
N ARG A 7 -27.56 -20.51 27.58
CA ARG A 7 -26.81 -19.32 28.01
C ARG A 7 -25.31 -19.45 27.75
N TYR A 8 -24.73 -20.62 28.00
CA TYR A 8 -23.32 -20.88 27.70
C TYR A 8 -23.00 -20.74 26.20
N LYS A 9 -23.81 -21.35 25.32
CA LYS A 9 -23.65 -21.23 23.86
C LYS A 9 -23.71 -19.77 23.39
N LYS A 10 -24.61 -18.97 23.98
CA LYS A 10 -24.72 -17.53 23.68
C LYS A 10 -23.48 -16.74 24.09
N ASN A 11 -22.98 -16.96 25.30
CA ASN A 11 -21.79 -16.27 25.79
C ASN A 11 -20.54 -16.65 24.99
N LEU A 12 -20.39 -17.93 24.64
CA LEU A 12 -19.29 -18.42 23.80
C LEU A 12 -19.30 -17.77 22.41
N LEU A 13 -20.48 -17.71 21.78
CA LEU A 13 -20.64 -17.10 20.46
C LEU A 13 -20.35 -15.59 20.48
N TRP A 14 -20.81 -14.89 21.53
CA TRP A 14 -20.50 -13.48 21.73
C TRP A 14 -19.00 -13.23 21.93
N GLY A 15 -18.34 -14.05 22.78
CA GLY A 15 -16.90 -13.97 22.99
C GLY A 15 -16.11 -14.21 21.70
N THR A 16 -16.53 -15.19 20.89
CA THR A 16 -15.92 -15.47 19.58
C THR A 16 -16.09 -14.29 18.63
N PHE A 17 -17.26 -13.66 18.59
CA PHE A 17 -17.53 -12.49 17.77
C PHE A 17 -16.66 -11.29 18.18
N CYS A 18 -16.52 -11.02 19.47
CA CYS A 18 -15.62 -9.98 19.97
C CYS A 18 -14.14 -10.26 19.59
N LEU A 19 -13.69 -11.52 19.72
CA LEU A 19 -12.34 -11.91 19.33
C LEU A 19 -12.09 -11.68 17.84
N ILE A 20 -13.04 -12.06 16.96
CA ILE A 20 -12.95 -11.79 15.51
C ILE A 20 -12.86 -10.29 15.25
N GLY A 21 -13.64 -9.47 15.95
CA GLY A 21 -13.55 -8.01 15.84
C GLY A 21 -12.18 -7.45 16.23
N ILE A 22 -11.57 -7.96 17.30
CA ILE A 22 -10.22 -7.57 17.72
C ILE A 22 -9.19 -7.99 16.66
N LEU A 23 -9.24 -9.24 16.19
CA LEU A 23 -8.33 -9.74 15.15
C LEU A 23 -8.48 -8.96 13.84
N TYR A 24 -9.70 -8.56 13.48
CA TYR A 24 -9.97 -7.71 12.33
C TYR A 24 -9.27 -6.35 12.46
N VAL A 25 -9.40 -5.68 13.60
CA VAL A 25 -8.71 -4.40 13.83
C VAL A 25 -7.19 -4.55 13.79
N LEU A 26 -6.65 -5.59 14.43
CA LEU A 26 -5.21 -5.88 14.40
C LEU A 26 -4.69 -6.16 12.99
N LEU A 27 -5.46 -6.91 12.19
CA LEU A 27 -5.15 -7.17 10.78
C LEU A 27 -5.03 -5.86 10.00
N PHE A 28 -6.00 -4.95 10.16
CA PHE A 28 -5.97 -3.66 9.48
C PHE A 28 -4.86 -2.74 9.97
N ILE A 29 -4.50 -2.78 11.25
CA ILE A 29 -3.29 -2.11 11.75
C ILE A 29 -2.03 -2.68 11.05
N GLY A 30 -1.97 -4.00 10.88
CA GLY A 30 -0.91 -4.65 10.11
C GLY A 30 -0.85 -4.17 8.66
N TYR A 31 -1.98 -4.10 7.97
CA TYR A 31 -2.05 -3.55 6.61
C TYR A 31 -1.59 -2.09 6.55
N GLN A 32 -2.01 -1.27 7.52
CA GLN A 32 -1.58 0.12 7.62
C GLN A 32 -0.07 0.27 7.77
N PHE A 33 0.54 -0.58 8.59
CA PHE A 33 1.98 -0.67 8.75
C PHE A 33 2.68 -1.08 7.44
N LEU A 34 2.18 -2.12 6.78
CA LEU A 34 2.75 -2.59 5.51
C LEU A 34 2.65 -1.54 4.39
N ILE A 35 1.50 -0.87 4.25
CA ILE A 35 1.31 0.20 3.27
C ILE A 35 2.28 1.37 3.51
N ASN A 36 2.55 1.71 4.77
CA ASN A 36 3.54 2.75 5.10
C ASN A 36 4.96 2.30 4.79
N LEU A 37 5.30 1.04 5.11
CA LEU A 37 6.64 0.53 4.93
C LEU A 37 7.01 0.43 3.45
N TYR A 38 6.08 -0.07 2.62
CA TYR A 38 6.34 -0.36 1.21
C TYR A 38 5.81 0.68 0.24
N HIS A 39 5.15 1.74 0.73
CA HIS A 39 4.49 2.74 -0.11
C HIS A 39 3.57 2.12 -1.18
N SER A 40 2.94 0.98 -0.85
CA SER A 40 2.16 0.19 -1.81
C SER A 40 1.05 1.01 -2.46
N SER A 41 0.80 0.73 -3.73
CA SER A 41 -0.16 1.45 -4.57
C SER A 41 -1.43 0.62 -4.84
N LEU A 42 -2.34 1.13 -5.66
CA LEU A 42 -3.59 0.47 -5.99
C LEU A 42 -3.35 -0.67 -6.99
N SER A 43 -3.52 -1.91 -6.53
CA SER A 43 -3.46 -3.10 -7.38
C SER A 43 -4.60 -4.04 -7.05
N LEU A 44 -4.87 -4.99 -7.96
CA LEU A 44 -5.89 -6.02 -7.70
C LEU A 44 -5.58 -6.80 -6.42
N ILE A 45 -4.30 -7.05 -6.14
CA ILE A 45 -3.84 -7.77 -4.95
C ILE A 45 -4.13 -6.94 -3.70
N SER A 46 -3.73 -5.66 -3.65
CA SER A 46 -3.92 -4.82 -2.47
C SER A 46 -5.40 -4.53 -2.19
N ILE A 47 -6.20 -4.27 -3.22
CA ILE A 47 -7.66 -4.10 -3.10
C ILE A 47 -8.30 -5.39 -2.57
N SER A 48 -7.93 -6.54 -3.13
CA SER A 48 -8.49 -7.84 -2.71
C SER A 48 -8.09 -8.19 -1.27
N ALA A 49 -6.85 -7.93 -0.87
CA ALA A 49 -6.37 -8.14 0.50
C ALA A 49 -7.15 -7.29 1.53
N ILE A 50 -7.56 -6.08 1.16
CA ILE A 50 -8.37 -5.18 1.99
C ILE A 50 -9.84 -5.59 2.02
N LEU A 51 -10.44 -5.91 0.87
CA LEU A 51 -11.88 -6.16 0.78
C LEU A 51 -12.28 -7.55 1.28
N LEU A 52 -11.42 -8.57 1.15
CA LEU A 52 -11.76 -9.95 1.52
C LEU A 52 -12.05 -10.13 3.02
N PRO A 53 -11.25 -9.60 3.96
CA PRO A 53 -11.58 -9.65 5.39
C PRO A 53 -12.89 -8.93 5.73
N PHE A 54 -13.19 -7.82 5.04
CA PHE A 54 -14.43 -7.08 5.22
C PHE A 54 -15.65 -7.85 4.69
N ALA A 55 -15.52 -8.48 3.51
CA ALA A 55 -16.54 -9.36 2.95
C ALA A 55 -16.80 -10.57 3.88
N PHE A 56 -15.75 -11.15 4.47
CA PHE A 56 -15.87 -12.22 5.45
C PHE A 56 -16.61 -11.77 6.72
N LEU A 57 -16.35 -10.55 7.21
CA LEU A 57 -17.07 -9.97 8.34
C LEU A 57 -18.58 -9.85 8.03
N ILE A 58 -18.94 -9.34 6.86
CA ILE A 58 -20.35 -9.23 6.42
C ILE A 58 -20.99 -10.61 6.31
N LEU A 59 -20.30 -11.56 5.66
CA LEU A 59 -20.79 -12.93 5.50
C LEU A 59 -21.04 -13.60 6.86
N PHE A 60 -20.11 -13.44 7.80
CA PHE A 60 -20.23 -13.99 9.15
C PHE A 60 -21.45 -13.42 9.88
N GLN A 61 -21.66 -12.10 9.82
CA GLN A 61 -22.83 -11.47 10.41
C GLN A 61 -24.13 -11.95 9.77
N TRP A 62 -24.15 -12.11 8.45
CA TRP A 62 -25.31 -12.63 7.71
C TRP A 62 -25.65 -14.07 8.13
N VAL A 63 -24.65 -14.94 8.30
CA VAL A 63 -24.85 -16.31 8.83
C VAL A 63 -25.44 -16.28 10.24
N LEU A 64 -24.93 -15.42 11.13
CA LEU A 64 -25.45 -15.27 12.49
C LEU A 64 -26.89 -14.77 12.53
N TRP A 65 -27.25 -13.87 11.60
CA TRP A 65 -28.62 -13.40 11.43
C TRP A 65 -29.53 -14.54 10.95
N THR A 66 -29.15 -15.26 9.89
CA THR A 66 -29.94 -16.34 9.28
C THR A 66 -30.20 -17.51 10.22
N HIS A 67 -29.23 -17.85 11.08
CA HIS A 67 -29.38 -18.96 12.04
C HIS A 67 -30.29 -18.61 13.25
N ASN A 68 -31.07 -17.53 13.17
CA ASN A 68 -32.09 -17.15 14.15
C ASN A 68 -31.56 -17.00 15.60
N TYR A 69 -30.26 -16.72 15.78
CA TYR A 69 -29.66 -16.50 17.11
C TYR A 69 -30.42 -15.44 17.93
N PHE A 70 -31.07 -14.49 17.24
CA PHE A 70 -31.82 -13.36 17.80
C PHE A 70 -33.32 -13.62 18.03
N ARG A 71 -33.80 -14.86 18.04
CA ARG A 71 -35.26 -15.14 18.05
C ARG A 71 -36.03 -14.70 19.31
N ASN A 72 -35.40 -14.22 20.39
CA ASN A 72 -36.13 -13.86 21.64
C ASN A 72 -35.73 -12.49 22.27
N LYS A 73 -36.60 -11.97 23.17
CA LYS A 73 -36.55 -10.65 23.86
C LYS A 73 -35.12 -10.10 24.04
N GLY A 74 -34.81 -8.98 23.38
CA GLY A 74 -33.45 -8.40 23.26
C GLY A 74 -33.04 -8.01 21.83
N LYS A 75 -33.87 -8.36 20.83
CA LYS A 75 -33.66 -8.11 19.38
C LYS A 75 -33.13 -6.71 19.04
N GLY A 76 -33.67 -5.65 19.63
CA GLY A 76 -33.30 -4.27 19.29
C GLY A 76 -31.87 -3.92 19.66
N LYS A 77 -31.44 -4.25 20.90
CA LYS A 77 -30.09 -3.93 21.38
C LYS A 77 -29.01 -4.68 20.62
N VAL A 78 -29.24 -5.96 20.32
CA VAL A 78 -28.23 -6.76 19.61
C VAL A 78 -28.19 -6.40 18.12
N LYS A 79 -29.34 -6.18 17.47
CA LYS A 79 -29.38 -5.68 16.09
C LYS A 79 -28.66 -4.32 15.97
N SER A 80 -28.88 -3.41 16.91
CA SER A 80 -28.19 -2.12 16.97
C SER A 80 -26.67 -2.28 17.15
N ALA A 81 -26.21 -3.19 18.01
CA ALA A 81 -24.79 -3.46 18.19
C ALA A 81 -24.11 -3.98 16.90
N PHE A 82 -24.76 -4.88 16.15
CA PHE A 82 -24.24 -5.36 14.86
C PHE A 82 -24.15 -4.23 13.83
N VAL A 83 -25.18 -3.37 13.73
CA VAL A 83 -25.15 -2.21 12.83
C VAL A 83 -23.98 -1.29 13.17
N VAL A 84 -23.81 -0.94 14.46
CA VAL A 84 -22.70 -0.09 14.91
C VAL A 84 -21.35 -0.72 14.58
N ILE A 85 -21.17 -2.02 14.84
CA ILE A 85 -19.91 -2.72 14.57
C ILE A 85 -19.60 -2.75 13.07
N THR A 86 -20.60 -2.94 12.21
CA THR A 86 -20.40 -2.89 10.76
C THR A 86 -20.05 -1.50 10.29
N THR A 87 -20.74 -0.46 10.78
CA THR A 87 -20.42 0.93 10.46
C THR A 87 -18.99 1.28 10.86
N LEU A 88 -18.56 0.88 12.06
CA LEU A 88 -17.18 1.07 12.52
C LEU A 88 -16.19 0.20 11.74
N GLY A 89 -16.58 -1.00 11.35
CA GLY A 89 -15.77 -1.95 10.59
C GLY A 89 -15.42 -1.47 9.18
N VAL A 90 -16.19 -0.54 8.60
CA VAL A 90 -15.89 0.09 7.30
C VAL A 90 -14.72 1.08 7.38
N ILE A 91 -14.47 1.67 8.54
CA ILE A 91 -13.48 2.76 8.67
C ILE A 91 -12.05 2.28 8.34
N PRO A 92 -11.54 1.16 8.92
CA PRO A 92 -10.19 0.69 8.62
C PRO A 92 -9.91 0.35 7.14
N PRO A 93 -10.77 -0.39 6.41
CA PRO A 93 -10.54 -0.64 4.98
C PRO A 93 -10.64 0.62 4.15
N LEU A 94 -11.57 1.54 4.44
CA LEU A 94 -11.64 2.82 3.73
C LEU A 94 -10.35 3.63 3.93
N PHE A 95 -9.83 3.67 5.16
CA PHE A 95 -8.56 4.34 5.44
C PHE A 95 -7.37 3.70 4.71
N CYS A 96 -7.36 2.37 4.54
CA CYS A 96 -6.36 1.68 3.71
C CYS A 96 -6.47 2.11 2.24
N LEU A 97 -7.69 2.10 1.68
CA LEU A 97 -7.92 2.46 0.29
C LEU A 97 -7.53 3.91 -0.01
N VAL A 98 -7.83 4.83 0.91
CA VAL A 98 -7.40 6.23 0.78
C VAL A 98 -5.87 6.32 0.74
N LYS A 99 -5.15 5.62 1.63
CA LYS A 99 -3.69 5.64 1.60
C LYS A 99 -3.10 5.01 0.35
N LEU A 100 -3.64 3.88 -0.11
CA LEU A 100 -3.21 3.29 -1.38
C LEU A 100 -3.42 4.26 -2.54
N GLY A 101 -4.55 4.97 -2.58
CA GLY A 101 -4.82 5.98 -3.61
C GLY A 101 -3.89 7.19 -3.52
N LEU A 102 -3.56 7.65 -2.32
CA LEU A 102 -2.57 8.71 -2.12
C LEU A 102 -1.16 8.27 -2.56
N ASN A 103 -0.79 7.02 -2.29
CA ASN A 103 0.47 6.44 -2.73
C ASN A 103 0.51 6.30 -4.25
N GLU A 104 -0.54 5.77 -4.88
CA GLU A 104 -0.68 5.68 -6.34
C GLU A 104 -0.49 7.06 -7.00
N TYR A 105 -1.20 8.07 -6.49
CA TYR A 105 -1.10 9.42 -7.00
C TYR A 105 0.31 10.01 -6.88
N LYS A 106 1.00 9.74 -5.77
CA LYS A 106 2.29 10.35 -5.44
C LYS A 106 3.48 9.62 -6.06
N TYR A 107 3.43 8.29 -6.12
CA TYR A 107 4.58 7.44 -6.41
C TYR A 107 4.55 6.80 -7.80
N ASN A 108 3.45 6.89 -8.55
CA ASN A 108 3.49 6.56 -9.97
C ASN A 108 4.36 7.58 -10.72
N PHE A 109 5.06 7.09 -11.75
CA PHE A 109 5.91 7.90 -12.59
C PHE A 109 5.06 8.82 -13.46
N THR A 110 5.16 10.10 -13.15
CA THR A 110 4.86 11.19 -14.05
C THR A 110 6.04 12.15 -14.01
N VAL A 111 6.26 12.87 -15.11
CA VAL A 111 7.30 13.91 -15.16
C VAL A 111 7.10 14.92 -14.02
N GLU A 112 5.85 15.25 -13.69
CA GLU A 112 5.51 16.15 -12.57
C GLU A 112 5.91 15.55 -11.21
N ASN A 113 5.48 14.33 -10.88
CA ASN A 113 5.79 13.67 -9.61
C ASN A 113 7.31 13.52 -9.41
N TRP A 114 8.01 13.13 -10.47
CA TRP A 114 9.45 12.98 -10.50
C TRP A 114 10.18 14.31 -10.24
N ILE A 115 9.74 15.41 -10.86
CA ILE A 115 10.35 16.73 -10.66
C ILE A 115 10.02 17.29 -9.27
N LYS A 116 8.79 17.11 -8.80
CA LYS A 116 8.29 17.67 -7.54
C LYS A 116 8.90 17.01 -6.29
N SER A 117 9.31 15.75 -6.38
CA SER A 117 9.69 14.94 -5.21
C SER A 117 11.10 14.33 -5.32
N PRO A 118 12.17 15.13 -5.48
CA PRO A 118 13.52 14.62 -5.76
C PRO A 118 14.09 13.68 -4.68
N THR A 119 13.67 13.83 -3.42
CA THR A 119 14.09 12.99 -2.28
C THR A 119 13.25 11.73 -2.11
N GLU A 120 12.20 11.55 -2.90
CA GLU A 120 11.27 10.41 -2.82
C GLU A 120 11.16 9.66 -4.16
N ARG A 121 12.00 9.99 -5.13
CA ARG A 121 12.09 9.32 -6.44
C ARG A 121 12.41 7.84 -6.33
N VAL A 122 12.97 7.39 -5.21
CA VAL A 122 13.23 5.97 -4.92
C VAL A 122 11.95 5.13 -4.93
N TYR A 123 10.80 5.74 -4.65
CA TYR A 123 9.48 5.09 -4.73
C TYR A 123 8.82 5.24 -6.12
N ILE A 124 9.40 6.06 -7.01
CA ILE A 124 8.89 6.37 -8.35
C ILE A 124 9.68 5.62 -9.43
N VAL A 125 10.98 5.40 -9.19
CA VAL A 125 11.93 4.89 -10.19
C VAL A 125 11.53 3.53 -10.77
N ASP A 126 10.92 2.66 -9.97
CA ASP A 126 10.52 1.33 -10.46
C ASP A 126 9.43 1.45 -11.52
N ASP A 127 8.45 2.35 -11.33
CA ASP A 127 7.37 2.61 -12.29
C ASP A 127 7.93 3.19 -13.59
N LEU A 128 8.86 4.15 -13.48
CA LEU A 128 9.61 4.68 -14.62
C LEU A 128 10.28 3.57 -15.43
N LEU A 129 11.02 2.68 -14.76
CA LEU A 129 11.82 1.65 -15.43
C LEU A 129 10.98 0.50 -15.97
N ASN A 130 9.77 0.29 -15.43
CA ASN A 130 8.81 -0.68 -15.95
C ASN A 130 8.11 -0.17 -17.20
N ASP A 131 7.74 1.11 -17.24
CA ASP A 131 6.91 1.67 -18.31
C ASP A 131 7.71 2.33 -19.44
N TYR A 132 8.97 2.73 -19.19
CA TYR A 132 9.80 3.44 -20.16
C TYR A 132 11.11 2.71 -20.49
N GLU A 133 11.31 2.43 -21.78
CA GLU A 133 12.58 1.92 -22.27
C GLU A 133 13.59 3.07 -22.46
N LEU A 134 14.51 3.21 -21.50
CA LEU A 134 15.54 4.25 -21.58
C LEU A 134 16.65 3.94 -22.59
N ILE A 135 16.85 2.66 -22.95
CA ILE A 135 17.92 2.23 -23.87
C ILE A 135 17.73 2.89 -25.23
N GLY A 136 18.81 3.42 -25.80
CA GLY A 136 18.81 4.10 -27.09
C GLY A 136 18.37 5.56 -27.06
N MET A 137 17.80 6.06 -25.96
CA MET A 137 17.48 7.48 -25.80
C MET A 137 18.73 8.35 -25.87
N THR A 138 18.62 9.55 -26.44
CA THR A 138 19.69 10.55 -26.36
C THR A 138 19.68 11.24 -25.01
N LYS A 139 20.79 11.88 -24.65
CA LYS A 139 20.88 12.70 -23.42
C LYS A 139 19.77 13.76 -23.33
N ASP A 140 19.41 14.38 -24.45
CA ASP A 140 18.33 15.37 -24.48
C ASP A 140 16.96 14.74 -24.25
N GLN A 141 16.68 13.58 -24.84
CA GLN A 141 15.44 12.84 -24.59
C GLN A 141 15.30 12.46 -23.11
N VAL A 142 16.38 11.99 -22.48
CA VAL A 142 16.37 11.68 -21.04
C VAL A 142 16.14 12.95 -20.21
N ASN A 143 16.80 14.06 -20.54
CA ASN A 143 16.57 15.33 -19.85
C ASN A 143 15.15 15.88 -20.04
N THR A 144 14.53 15.64 -21.19
CA THR A 144 13.13 15.99 -21.42
C THR A 144 12.19 15.16 -20.55
N LEU A 145 12.49 13.87 -20.37
CA LEU A 145 11.67 12.95 -19.57
C LEU A 145 11.85 13.16 -18.05
N LEU A 146 13.10 13.28 -17.59
CA LEU A 146 13.46 13.25 -16.17
C LEU A 146 13.87 14.62 -15.61
N GLY A 147 13.88 15.66 -16.44
CA GLY A 147 14.49 16.93 -16.13
C GLY A 147 16.02 16.86 -16.10
N LYS A 148 16.65 18.02 -15.87
CA LYS A 148 18.11 18.06 -15.66
C LYS A 148 18.44 17.47 -14.28
N PRO A 149 19.52 16.67 -14.16
CA PRO A 149 19.98 16.20 -12.86
C PRO A 149 20.35 17.39 -11.97
N THR A 150 19.81 17.42 -10.75
CA THR A 150 19.85 18.60 -9.87
C THR A 150 21.16 18.76 -9.13
N THR A 151 21.84 17.68 -8.69
CA THR A 151 23.19 17.70 -8.11
C THR A 151 23.71 16.30 -7.71
N ALA A 152 25.05 16.22 -7.59
CA ALA A 152 25.90 15.33 -6.78
C ALA A 152 26.78 14.30 -7.53
N ASP A 153 28.07 14.32 -7.18
CA ASP A 153 29.20 13.65 -7.82
C ASP A 153 29.26 12.12 -7.60
N TYR A 154 28.38 11.57 -6.77
CA TYR A 154 28.36 10.13 -6.49
C TYR A 154 28.01 9.34 -7.75
N PHE A 155 28.84 8.35 -8.06
CA PHE A 155 28.79 7.54 -9.28
C PHE A 155 28.87 8.34 -10.60
N LYS A 156 29.17 9.65 -10.54
CA LYS A 156 29.27 10.49 -11.73
C LYS A 156 30.55 10.17 -12.50
N ASP A 157 30.42 10.11 -13.82
CA ASP A 157 31.53 9.92 -14.77
C ASP A 157 31.25 10.74 -16.04
N ASP A 158 32.24 10.85 -16.92
CA ASP A 158 32.17 11.66 -18.15
C ASP A 158 31.04 11.21 -19.08
N ASN A 159 30.78 9.89 -19.12
CA ASN A 159 29.83 9.27 -20.03
C ASN A 159 28.50 8.87 -19.38
N ASN A 160 28.13 9.47 -18.25
CA ASN A 160 26.85 9.16 -17.60
C ASN A 160 26.08 10.40 -17.14
N ILE A 161 24.83 10.20 -16.73
CA ILE A 161 24.09 11.13 -15.88
C ILE A 161 23.56 10.36 -14.67
N VAL A 162 23.41 11.08 -13.57
CA VAL A 162 23.04 10.51 -12.28
C VAL A 162 21.88 11.31 -11.70
N TYR A 163 20.85 10.62 -11.22
CA TYR A 163 19.74 11.21 -10.49
C TYR A 163 19.73 10.66 -9.07
N TYR A 164 19.81 11.55 -8.08
CA TYR A 164 19.49 11.23 -6.69
C TYR A 164 18.04 10.74 -6.60
N LEU A 165 17.83 9.63 -5.90
CA LEU A 165 16.50 9.05 -5.72
C LEU A 165 15.91 9.30 -4.33
N GLY A 166 16.75 9.49 -3.33
CA GLY A 166 16.33 9.53 -1.93
C GLY A 166 17.04 8.45 -1.11
N ASN A 167 16.67 8.34 0.16
CA ASN A 167 17.27 7.36 1.05
C ASN A 167 16.86 5.92 0.63
N GLU A 168 17.69 4.95 0.97
CA GLU A 168 17.48 3.53 0.68
C GLU A 168 16.12 3.02 1.17
N ARG A 169 15.45 2.22 0.34
CA ARG A 169 14.22 1.52 0.74
C ARG A 169 14.51 0.42 1.76
N GLY A 170 13.80 0.43 2.87
CA GLY A 170 13.91 -0.63 3.88
C GLY A 170 13.39 -0.20 5.26
N LEU A 171 13.53 -1.09 6.24
CA LEU A 171 13.21 -0.80 7.65
C LEU A 171 14.22 0.16 8.28
N ILE A 172 15.47 0.12 7.81
CA ILE A 172 16.57 0.96 8.25
C ILE A 172 17.17 1.52 6.96
N SER A 173 17.30 2.83 6.88
CA SER A 173 17.72 3.56 5.69
C SER A 173 18.92 4.41 6.07
N ILE A 174 20.11 3.89 5.80
CA ILE A 174 21.39 4.53 6.14
C ILE A 174 21.98 5.19 4.90
N ASP A 175 21.94 4.46 3.79
CA ASP A 175 22.49 4.87 2.52
C ASP A 175 21.43 5.53 1.64
N SER A 176 21.85 6.04 0.49
CA SER A 176 21.04 6.69 -0.53
C SER A 176 21.01 5.88 -1.82
N GLU A 177 19.90 5.97 -2.54
CA GLU A 177 19.75 5.35 -3.85
C GLU A 177 19.94 6.38 -4.99
N TRP A 178 20.55 5.92 -6.08
CA TRP A 178 20.92 6.74 -7.23
C TRP A 178 20.61 6.02 -8.54
N LEU A 179 19.90 6.68 -9.47
CA LEU A 179 19.73 6.17 -10.83
C LEU A 179 20.88 6.68 -11.70
N VAL A 180 21.71 5.74 -12.17
CA VAL A 180 22.85 6.02 -13.05
C VAL A 180 22.54 5.55 -14.46
N ILE A 181 22.71 6.43 -15.44
CA ILE A 181 22.41 6.18 -16.87
C ILE A 181 23.67 6.45 -17.69
N TRP A 182 24.22 5.43 -18.36
CA TRP A 182 25.44 5.51 -19.17
C TRP A 182 25.13 5.64 -20.65
N PHE A 183 25.94 6.44 -21.34
CA PHE A 183 25.85 6.71 -22.77
C PHE A 183 27.06 6.14 -23.52
N ASN A 184 26.86 5.83 -24.79
CA ASN A 184 27.96 5.53 -25.71
C ASN A 184 28.55 6.81 -26.34
N SER A 185 29.57 6.64 -27.17
CA SER A 185 30.22 7.73 -27.91
C SER A 185 29.29 8.51 -28.85
N SER A 186 28.17 7.90 -29.27
CA SER A 186 27.12 8.56 -30.06
C SER A 186 26.08 9.28 -29.20
N GLY A 187 26.27 9.35 -27.87
CA GLY A 187 25.37 10.06 -26.95
C GLY A 187 24.04 9.34 -26.68
N LYS A 188 23.97 8.03 -26.92
CA LYS A 188 22.78 7.20 -26.66
C LYS A 188 22.93 6.32 -25.43
N VAL A 189 21.86 6.16 -24.67
CA VAL A 189 21.83 5.30 -23.48
C VAL A 189 22.10 3.84 -23.89
N VAL A 190 23.05 3.21 -23.21
CA VAL A 190 23.39 1.79 -23.39
C VAL A 190 23.16 0.96 -22.14
N LYS A 191 23.01 1.61 -20.98
CA LYS A 191 22.84 0.96 -19.69
C LYS A 191 22.26 1.94 -18.69
N TYR A 192 21.43 1.45 -17.78
CA TYR A 192 21.03 2.16 -16.57
C TYR A 192 21.00 1.20 -15.39
N LYS A 193 21.21 1.70 -14.17
CA LYS A 193 21.10 0.94 -12.92
C LYS A 193 20.73 1.85 -11.76
N VAL A 194 20.02 1.29 -10.79
CA VAL A 194 19.89 1.89 -9.45
C VAL A 194 21.03 1.35 -8.58
N LEU A 195 21.81 2.25 -7.98
CA LEU A 195 22.94 1.95 -7.11
C LEU A 195 22.73 2.55 -5.72
N LYS A 196 23.42 1.98 -4.73
CA LYS A 196 23.47 2.45 -3.34
C LYS A 196 24.89 2.90 -3.04
N ASP A 197 25.06 4.03 -2.33
CA ASP A 197 26.37 4.51 -1.87
C ASP A 197 26.87 3.82 -0.59
#